data_AF-M7CMT7-F1
#
_entry.id   AF-M7CMT7-F1
#
_cell.length_a   1.000
_cell.length_b   1.000
_cell.length_c   1.000
_cell.angle_alpha   90.00
_cell.angle_beta   90.00
_cell.angle_gamma   90.00
#
_symmetry.space_group_name_H-M   'P 1'
#
loop_
_entity.id
_entity.type
_entity.pdbx_description
1 polymer ?
#
loop_
_entity_poly.entity_id
_entity_poly.type
_entity_poly.pdbx_seq_one_letter_code
_entity_poly.pdbx_strand_id
1 'polypeptide(L)'
;MGSSPYDRDWKSLDLFGRKAYSSAMLQFQTASYQALTAKYDYVNYFKLNNFIDQLPETHCDQSKAIIQEGQLVAKTMLQSAFNAADTIARSISTVVVMWHMAWLHLSGFLKEVQ
;
A
#
# COMPACT_ATOMS: atom_id res chain seq x y z
N MET A 1 37.50 22.34 9.93
CA MET A 1 37.35 20.95 9.43
C MET A 1 36.16 20.92 8.49
N GLY A 2 36.38 21.01 7.19
CA GLY A 2 35.32 20.94 6.18
C GLY A 2 34.99 19.48 5.88
N SER A 3 33.71 19.12 5.92
CA SER A 3 33.27 17.81 5.42
C SER A 3 33.64 17.68 3.95
N SER A 4 34.25 16.55 3.59
CA SER A 4 34.46 16.19 2.19
C SER A 4 33.11 16.26 1.45
N PRO A 5 33.05 16.74 0.19
CA PRO A 5 31.81 16.80 -0.59
C PRO A 5 31.01 15.49 -0.53
N TYR A 6 31.73 14.36 -0.53
CA TYR A 6 31.21 13.01 -0.41
C TYR A 6 30.36 12.73 0.84
N ASP A 7 30.77 13.24 2.01
CA ASP A 7 30.06 13.03 3.28
C ASP A 7 28.72 13.79 3.32
N ARG A 8 28.65 14.94 2.64
CA ARG A 8 27.42 15.72 2.53
C ARG A 8 26.40 15.04 1.62
N ASP A 9 26.84 14.56 0.47
CA ASP A 9 25.97 13.92 -0.52
C ASP A 9 25.42 12.59 0.01
N TRP A 10 26.24 11.80 0.70
CA TRP A 10 25.80 10.57 1.36
C TRP A 10 24.75 10.82 2.45
N LYS A 11 24.95 11.82 3.32
CA LYS A 11 23.98 12.18 4.37
C LYS A 11 22.64 12.63 3.80
N SER A 12 22.66 13.36 2.69
CA SER A 12 21.45 13.78 1.98
C SER A 12 20.68 12.58 1.43
N LEU A 13 21.39 11.65 0.80
CA LEU A 13 20.83 10.45 0.19
C LEU A 13 20.27 9.47 1.23
N ASP A 14 20.96 9.32 2.35
CA ASP A 14 20.47 8.56 3.52
C ASP A 14 19.19 9.17 4.12
N LEU A 15 19.16 10.50 4.32
CA LEU A 15 17.97 11.18 4.82
C LEU A 15 16.77 11.01 3.87
N PHE A 16 17.00 11.11 2.56
CA PHE A 16 15.98 10.88 1.55
C PHE A 16 15.45 9.44 1.59
N GLY A 17 16.36 8.45 1.67
CA GLY A 17 16.00 7.03 1.78
C GLY A 17 15.14 6.74 3.00
N ARG A 18 15.52 7.26 4.18
CA ARG A 18 14.72 7.09 5.42
C ARG A 18 13.33 7.72 5.29
N LYS A 19 13.21 8.91 4.69
CA LYS A 19 11.92 9.55 4.46
C LYS A 19 11.04 8.75 3.49
N ALA A 20 11.62 8.29 2.39
CA ALA A 20 10.92 7.46 1.40
C ALA A 20 10.43 6.15 2.03
N TYR A 21 11.28 5.49 2.80
CA TYR A 21 10.93 4.27 3.54
C TYR A 21 9.80 4.50 4.56
N SER A 22 9.93 5.52 5.42
CA SER A 22 8.90 5.84 6.41
C SER A 22 7.57 6.21 5.77
N SER A 23 7.59 6.95 4.65
CA SER A 23 6.39 7.28 3.87
C SER A 23 5.73 6.03 3.30
N ALA A 24 6.52 5.16 2.64
CA ALA A 24 6.04 3.91 2.09
C ALA A 24 5.44 2.99 3.18
N MET A 25 6.08 2.92 4.35
CA MET A 25 5.57 2.14 5.48
C MET A 25 4.22 2.66 5.98
N LEU A 26 4.06 3.98 6.10
CA LEU A 26 2.79 4.60 6.50
C LEU A 26 1.68 4.32 5.47
N GLN A 27 2.00 4.42 4.18
CA GLN A 27 1.06 4.07 3.11
C GLN A 27 0.68 2.59 3.16
N PHE A 28 1.63 1.69 3.45
CA PHE A 28 1.38 0.26 3.56
C PHE A 28 0.44 -0.06 4.74
N GLN A 29 0.67 0.57 5.89
CA GLN A 29 -0.23 0.46 7.05
C GLN A 29 -1.63 0.96 6.70
N THR A 30 -1.73 2.08 5.99
CA THR A 30 -3.02 2.65 5.54
C THR A 30 -3.76 1.69 4.62
N ALA A 31 -3.07 1.13 3.61
CA ALA A 31 -3.63 0.12 2.72
C ALA A 31 -4.06 -1.16 3.49
N SER A 32 -3.28 -1.56 4.49
CA SER A 32 -3.60 -2.72 5.34
C SER A 32 -4.89 -2.49 6.14
N TYR A 33 -5.07 -1.30 6.73
CA TYR A 33 -6.32 -0.95 7.41
C TYR A 33 -7.49 -0.88 6.44
N GLN A 34 -7.30 -0.31 5.25
CA GLN A 34 -8.34 -0.27 4.21
C GLN A 34 -8.78 -1.68 3.78
N ALA A 35 -7.83 -2.61 3.59
CA ALA A 35 -8.12 -4.00 3.28
C ALA A 35 -8.92 -4.69 4.39
N LEU A 36 -8.54 -4.44 5.66
CA LEU A 36 -9.26 -4.98 6.81
C LEU A 36 -10.70 -4.46 6.86
N THR A 37 -10.91 -3.15 6.73
CA THR A 37 -12.24 -2.53 6.71
C THR A 37 -13.08 -3.08 5.57
N ALA A 38 -12.55 -3.12 4.35
CA ALA A 38 -13.25 -3.66 3.18
C ALA A 38 -13.68 -5.13 3.39
N LYS A 39 -12.83 -5.94 4.04
CA LYS A 39 -13.18 -7.32 4.40
C LYS A 39 -14.33 -7.37 5.41
N TYR A 40 -14.32 -6.52 6.43
CA TYR A 40 -15.42 -6.44 7.39
C TYR A 40 -16.72 -5.99 6.73
N ASP A 41 -16.68 -4.98 5.87
CA ASP A 41 -17.86 -4.51 5.13
C ASP A 41 -18.44 -5.62 4.27
N TYR A 42 -17.60 -6.36 3.54
CA TYR A 42 -18.05 -7.50 2.74
C TYR A 42 -18.76 -8.56 3.60
N VAL A 43 -18.18 -8.91 4.76
CA VAL A 43 -18.79 -9.87 5.70
C VAL A 43 -20.09 -9.32 6.29
N ASN A 44 -20.16 -8.02 6.56
CA ASN A 44 -21.37 -7.38 7.07
C ASN A 44 -22.49 -7.41 6.04
N TYR A 45 -22.22 -7.08 4.78
CA TYR A 45 -23.21 -7.20 3.70
C TYR A 45 -23.65 -8.65 3.49
N PHE A 46 -22.73 -9.61 3.60
CA PHE A 46 -23.09 -11.04 3.56
C PHE A 46 -24.04 -11.42 4.70
N LYS A 47 -23.80 -10.92 5.92
CA LYS A 47 -24.73 -11.14 7.05
C LYS A 47 -26.08 -10.45 6.83
N LEU A 48 -26.09 -9.23 6.29
CA LEU A 48 -27.32 -8.50 5.96
C LEU A 48 -28.20 -9.27 4.98
N ASN A 49 -27.60 -10.04 4.07
CA ASN A 49 -28.33 -10.89 3.15
C ASN A 49 -29.26 -11.89 3.85
N ASN A 50 -28.88 -12.38 5.05
CA ASN A 50 -29.70 -13.30 5.84
C ASN A 50 -30.94 -12.64 6.49
N PHE A 51 -31.01 -11.31 6.50
CA PHE A 51 -32.15 -10.57 7.04
C PHE A 51 -33.14 -10.13 5.96
N ILE A 52 -32.79 -10.28 4.67
CA ILE A 52 -33.66 -9.89 3.56
C ILE A 52 -34.97 -10.67 3.61
N ASP A 53 -34.93 -11.97 3.92
CA ASP A 53 -36.11 -12.83 3.98
C ASP A 53 -37.09 -12.46 5.11
N GLN A 54 -36.68 -11.57 6.03
CA GLN A 54 -37.51 -11.06 7.12
C GLN A 54 -38.20 -9.73 6.77
N LEU A 55 -37.85 -9.12 5.62
CA LEU A 55 -38.44 -7.86 5.18
C LEU A 55 -39.78 -8.08 4.48
N PRO A 56 -40.66 -7.06 4.46
CA PRO A 56 -41.82 -7.07 3.59
C PRO A 56 -41.40 -7.21 2.12
N GLU A 57 -42.15 -8.00 1.36
CA GLU A 57 -41.87 -8.33 -0.05
C GLU A 57 -41.66 -7.07 -0.93
N THR A 58 -42.35 -5.98 -0.60
CA THR A 58 -42.23 -4.68 -1.29
C THR A 58 -40.83 -4.06 -1.23
N HIS A 59 -39.99 -4.46 -0.27
CA HIS A 59 -38.64 -3.91 -0.06
C HIS A 59 -37.52 -4.93 -0.29
N CYS A 60 -37.85 -6.20 -0.55
CA CYS A 60 -36.86 -7.26 -0.70
C CYS A 60 -35.91 -7.01 -1.87
N ASP A 61 -36.45 -6.69 -3.06
CA ASP A 61 -35.63 -6.50 -4.27
C ASP A 61 -34.70 -5.29 -4.15
N GLN A 62 -35.20 -4.18 -3.60
CA GLN A 62 -34.40 -2.98 -3.37
C GLN A 62 -33.28 -3.23 -2.35
N SER A 63 -33.60 -3.91 -1.25
CA SER A 63 -32.62 -4.24 -0.21
C SER A 63 -31.54 -5.19 -0.73
N LYS A 64 -31.92 -6.17 -1.56
CA LYS A 64 -30.99 -7.10 -2.21
C LYS A 64 -30.05 -6.38 -3.17
N ALA A 65 -30.56 -5.43 -3.96
CA ALA A 65 -29.73 -4.61 -4.85
C ALA A 65 -28.69 -3.80 -4.06
N ILE A 66 -29.09 -3.13 -2.98
CA ILE A 66 -28.18 -2.36 -2.12
C ILE A 66 -27.09 -3.24 -1.50
N ILE A 67 -27.45 -4.44 -1.04
CA ILE A 67 -26.49 -5.38 -0.46
C ILE A 67 -25.49 -5.87 -1.52
N GLN A 68 -25.95 -6.17 -2.73
CA GLN A 68 -25.08 -6.56 -3.85
C GLN A 68 -24.12 -5.44 -4.26
N GLU A 69 -24.60 -4.21 -4.35
CA GLU A 69 -23.77 -3.04 -4.61
C GLU A 69 -22.72 -2.84 -3.50
N GLY A 70 -23.13 -2.96 -2.24
CA GLY A 70 -22.23 -2.89 -1.09
C GLY A 70 -21.12 -3.94 -1.13
N GLN A 71 -21.46 -5.18 -1.47
CA GLN A 71 -20.47 -6.27 -1.65
C GLN A 71 -19.50 -5.96 -2.80
N LEU A 72 -20.00 -5.41 -3.91
CA LEU A 72 -19.18 -5.04 -5.05
C LEU A 72 -18.20 -3.91 -4.70
N VAL A 73 -18.67 -2.89 -3.97
CA VAL A 73 -17.83 -1.79 -3.47
C VAL A 73 -16.76 -2.33 -2.53
N ALA A 74 -17.14 -3.16 -1.54
CA ALA A 74 -16.19 -3.76 -0.60
C ALA A 74 -15.13 -4.61 -1.31
N LYS A 75 -15.52 -5.41 -2.30
CA LYS A 75 -14.59 -6.21 -3.12
C LYS A 75 -13.63 -5.32 -3.92
N THR A 76 -14.13 -4.23 -4.49
CA THR A 76 -13.33 -3.26 -5.26
C THR A 76 -12.34 -2.52 -4.36
N MET A 77 -12.78 -2.11 -3.16
CA MET A 77 -11.90 -1.50 -2.16
C MET A 77 -10.80 -2.46 -1.71
N LEU A 78 -11.12 -3.73 -1.50
CA LEU A 78 -10.12 -4.75 -1.14
C LEU A 78 -9.08 -4.93 -2.26
N GLN A 79 -9.52 -5.00 -3.52
CA GLN A 79 -8.61 -5.07 -4.66
C GLN A 79 -7.72 -3.82 -4.78
N SER A 80 -8.30 -2.64 -4.56
CA SER A 80 -7.57 -1.37 -4.55
C SER A 80 -6.49 -1.35 -3.47
N ALA A 81 -6.81 -1.81 -2.26
CA ALA A 81 -5.85 -1.92 -1.17
C ALA A 81 -4.70 -2.89 -1.50
N PHE A 82 -4.98 -4.03 -2.14
CA PHE A 82 -3.94 -4.95 -2.61
C PHE A 82 -3.04 -4.31 -3.69
N ASN A 83 -3.63 -3.64 -4.68
CA ASN A 83 -2.86 -2.96 -5.72
C ASN A 83 -1.99 -1.83 -5.14
N ALA A 84 -2.50 -1.10 -4.13
CA ALA A 84 -1.73 -0.11 -3.40
C ALA A 84 -0.55 -0.74 -2.67
N ALA A 85 -0.77 -1.83 -1.92
CA ALA A 85 0.28 -2.54 -1.20
C ALA A 85 1.37 -3.08 -2.14
N ASP A 86 1.00 -3.65 -3.29
CA ASP A 86 1.92 -4.11 -4.33
C ASP A 86 2.74 -2.96 -4.93
N THR A 87 2.10 -1.81 -5.21
CA THR A 87 2.78 -0.61 -5.70
C THR A 87 3.79 -0.08 -4.69
N ILE A 88 3.45 -0.08 -3.40
CA ILE A 88 4.32 0.33 -2.31
C ILE A 88 5.50 -0.64 -2.16
N ALA A 89 5.27 -1.96 -2.27
CA ALA A 89 6.35 -2.94 -2.23
C ALA A 89 7.36 -2.73 -3.39
N ARG A 90 6.86 -2.46 -4.60
CA ARG A 90 7.72 -2.12 -5.75
C ARG A 90 8.48 -0.81 -5.53
N SER A 91 7.86 0.22 -4.96
CA SER A 91 8.54 1.49 -4.72
C SER A 91 9.68 1.34 -3.70
N ILE A 92 9.48 0.57 -2.63
CA ILE A 92 10.54 0.24 -1.66
C ILE A 92 11.67 -0.51 -2.35
N SER A 93 11.36 -1.53 -3.17
CA SER A 93 12.36 -2.28 -3.92
C SER A 93 13.21 -1.36 -4.82
N THR A 94 12.58 -0.42 -5.53
CA THR A 94 13.29 0.55 -6.37
C THR A 94 14.21 1.44 -5.54
N VAL A 95 13.75 1.95 -4.40
CA VAL A 95 14.58 2.78 -3.50
C VAL A 95 15.80 2.00 -3.00
N VAL A 96 15.62 0.73 -2.62
CA VAL A 96 16.73 -0.13 -2.16
C VAL A 96 17.76 -0.35 -3.27
N VAL A 97 17.32 -0.65 -4.50
CA VAL A 97 18.22 -0.82 -5.65
C VAL A 97 18.96 0.47 -5.96
N MET A 98 18.27 1.61 -5.99
CA MET A 98 18.90 2.92 -6.22
C MET A 98 19.94 3.25 -5.14
N TRP A 99 19.62 2.98 -3.88
CA TRP A 99 20.53 3.18 -2.76
C TRP A 99 21.78 2.31 -2.87
N HIS A 100 21.60 1.04 -3.21
CA HIS A 100 22.70 0.09 -3.42
C HIS A 100 23.62 0.56 -4.56
N MET A 101 23.05 0.97 -5.70
CA MET A 101 23.81 1.48 -6.83
C MET A 101 24.57 2.78 -6.50
N ALA A 102 23.93 3.70 -5.77
CA ALA A 102 24.59 4.92 -5.32
C ALA A 102 25.75 4.63 -4.37
N TRP A 103 25.56 3.72 -3.41
CA TRP A 103 26.62 3.28 -2.50
C TRP A 103 27.79 2.62 -3.24
N LEU A 104 27.52 1.70 -4.18
CA LEU A 104 28.57 1.08 -4.99
C LEU A 104 29.37 2.11 -5.80
N HIS A 105 28.67 3.05 -6.45
CA HIS A 105 29.32 4.10 -7.22
C HIS A 105 30.22 4.98 -6.34
N LEU A 106 29.72 5.38 -5.18
CA LEU A 106 30.41 6.22 -4.22
C LEU A 106 31.61 5.50 -3.56
N SER A 107 31.50 4.20 -3.30
CA SER A 107 32.56 3.39 -2.68
C SER A 107 33.81 3.19 -3.56
N GLY A 108 33.78 3.59 -4.83
CA GLY A 108 34.87 3.39 -5.79
C GLY A 108 35.06 1.94 -6.27
N PHE A 109 34.26 1.01 -5.75
CA PHE A 109 34.32 -0.43 -6.05
C PHE A 109 34.04 -0.76 -7.52
N LEU A 110 33.38 0.15 -8.25
CA LEU A 110 32.99 -0.04 -9.65
C LEU A 110 34.16 -0.07 -10.65
N LYS A 111 35.40 0.26 -10.24
CA LYS A 111 36.55 0.32 -11.16
C LYS A 111 37.37 -0.97 -11.29
N GLU A 112 37.21 -1.94 -10.39
CA GLU A 112 38.14 -3.10 -10.33
C GLU A 112 37.48 -4.47 -10.60
N VAL A 113 36.15 -4.56 -10.70
CA VAL A 113 35.43 -5.87 -10.80
C VAL A 113 34.37 -5.88 -11.91
N GLN A 114 34.59 -5.15 -13.00
CA GLN A 114 33.76 -5.24 -14.20
C GLN A 114 34.40 -6.16 -15.25
#